data_AF-A0A6N7L9I1-F1
#
_entry.id   AF-A0A6N7L9I1-F1
#
_cell.length_a   1.000
_cell.length_b   1.000
_cell.length_c   1.000
_cell.angle_alpha   90.00
_cell.angle_beta   90.00
_cell.angle_gamma   90.00
#
_symmetry.space_group_name_H-M   'P 1'
#
loop_
_entity.id
_entity.type
_entity.pdbx_description
1 polymer ?
#
loop_
_entity_poly.entity_id
_entity_poly.type
_entity_poly.pdbx_seq_one_letter_code
_entity_poly.pdbx_strand_id
1 'polypeptide(L)' 'MLTKEVTFEPVDGALNDRIDEAYRAKYAASAYLAPTIGDRAHAATVKIVPKK' A
#
# COMPACT_ATOMS: atom_id res chain seq x y z
N MET A 1 10.31 0.45 24.68
CA MET A 1 9.82 0.80 23.33
C MET A 1 10.98 0.68 22.37
N LEU A 2 10.79 0.08 21.18
CA LEU A 2 11.84 -0.06 20.17
C LEU A 2 11.56 0.91 19.02
N THR A 3 12.51 1.79 18.72
CA THR A 3 12.44 2.74 17.60
C THR A 3 13.45 2.30 16.54
N LYS A 4 13.04 2.28 15.26
CA LYS A 4 13.89 1.91 14.11
C LYS A 4 13.89 3.06 13.11
N GLU A 5 15.07 3.39 12.60
CA GLU A 5 15.17 4.31 11.47
C GLU A 5 14.78 3.61 10.17
N VAL A 6 14.02 4.32 9.33
CA VAL A 6 13.53 3.81 8.05
C VAL A 6 13.64 4.87 6.95
N THR A 7 13.56 4.42 5.70
CA THR A 7 13.43 5.24 4.50
C THR A 7 12.15 4.86 3.77
N PHE A 8 11.54 5.81 3.07
CA PHE A 8 10.33 5.62 2.29
C PHE A 8 10.68 5.67 0.80
N GLU A 9 10.29 4.64 0.06
CA GLU A 9 10.49 4.53 -1.38
C GLU A 9 9.12 4.51 -2.07
N PRO A 10 8.95 5.16 -3.23
CA PRO A 10 7.74 5.01 -4.03
C PRO A 10 7.58 3.55 -4.49
N VAL A 11 6.34 3.15 -4.74
CA VAL A 11 6.01 1.82 -5.26
C VAL A 11 5.51 1.94 -6.69
N ASP A 12 6.19 1.25 -7.61
CA ASP A 12 5.78 1.14 -9.01
C ASP A 12 5.44 -0.32 -9.39
N GLY A 13 4.61 -0.45 -10.42
CA GLY A 13 4.32 -1.72 -11.09
C GLY A 13 3.49 -2.71 -10.26
N ALA A 14 3.79 -4.00 -10.44
CA ALA A 14 2.94 -5.13 -10.03
C ALA A 14 2.73 -5.30 -8.50
N LEU A 15 3.39 -4.47 -7.67
CA LEU A 15 3.16 -4.52 -6.22
C LEU A 15 1.79 -3.93 -5.84
N ASN A 16 1.33 -2.89 -6.54
CA ASN A 16 0.02 -2.31 -6.31
C ASN A 16 -1.10 -3.31 -6.64
N ASP A 17 -0.97 -4.09 -7.71
CA ASP A 17 -1.93 -5.14 -8.07
C ASP A 17 -2.10 -6.18 -6.95
N ARG A 18 -0.98 -6.59 -6.34
CA ARG A 18 -1.00 -7.55 -5.21
C ARG A 18 -1.65 -6.96 -3.96
N ILE A 19 -1.47 -5.67 -3.71
CA ILE A 19 -2.11 -4.96 -2.60
C ILE A 19 -3.62 -4.87 -2.85
N ASP A 20 -4.02 -4.52 -4.07
CA ASP A 20 -5.42 -4.43 -4.47
C ASP A 20 -6.15 -5.76 -4.32
N GLU A 21 -5.55 -6.86 -4.77
CA GLU A 21 -6.10 -8.23 -4.62
C GLU A 21 -6.36 -8.54 -3.14
N ALA A 22 -5.40 -8.22 -2.26
CA ALA A 22 -5.54 -8.42 -0.82
C ALA A 22 -6.65 -7.55 -0.22
N TYR A 23 -6.78 -6.30 -0.67
CA TYR A 23 -7.86 -5.41 -0.25
C TYR A 23 -9.22 -5.88 -0.74
N ARG A 24 -9.33 -6.37 -1.99
CA ARG A 24 -10.56 -6.96 -2.53
C ARG A 24 -10.99 -8.18 -1.73
N ALA A 25 -10.06 -9.08 -1.42
CA ALA A 25 -10.36 -10.26 -0.61
C ALA A 25 -10.85 -9.90 0.80
N LYS A 26 -10.25 -8.89 1.42
CA LYS A 26 -10.56 -8.51 2.81
C LYS A 26 -11.79 -7.60 2.94
N TYR A 27 -12.05 -6.75 1.96
CA TYR A 27 -13.02 -5.66 2.05
C TYR A 27 -14.04 -5.65 0.90
N ALA A 28 -14.32 -6.80 0.28
CA ALA A 28 -15.25 -6.93 -0.85
C ALA A 28 -16.60 -6.23 -0.64
N ALA A 29 -17.15 -6.26 0.58
CA ALA A 29 -18.45 -5.65 0.91
C ALA A 29 -18.36 -4.17 1.33
N SER A 30 -17.16 -3.60 1.41
CA SER A 30 -16.95 -2.23 1.87
C SER A 30 -17.16 -1.22 0.75
N ALA A 31 -18.03 -0.24 0.97
CA ALA A 31 -18.21 0.90 0.07
C ALA A 31 -16.92 1.74 -0.12
N TYR A 32 -15.95 1.60 0.80
CA TYR A 32 -14.67 2.29 0.73
C TYR A 32 -13.60 1.53 -0.04
N LEU A 33 -13.88 0.33 -0.56
CA LEU A 33 -12.88 -0.43 -1.30
C LEU A 33 -12.37 0.33 -2.53
N ALA A 34 -13.30 0.81 -3.37
CA ALA A 34 -12.97 1.50 -4.63
C ALA A 34 -11.98 2.68 -4.48
N PRO A 35 -12.18 3.64 -3.56
CA PRO A 35 -11.21 4.73 -3.38
C PRO A 35 -9.87 4.28 -2.76
N THR A 36 -9.78 3.09 -2.17
CA THR A 36 -8.55 2.60 -1.50
C THR A 36 -7.62 1.83 -2.45
N ILE A 37 -8.13 1.38 -3.60
CA ILE A 37 -7.38 0.59 -4.61
C ILE A 37 -7.28 1.33 -5.96
N GLY A 38 -7.57 2.63 -5.99
CA GLY A 38 -7.50 3.44 -7.20
C GLY A 38 -6.16 4.15 -7.37
N ASP A 39 -5.94 4.77 -8.53
CA ASP A 39 -4.68 5.42 -8.93
C ASP A 39 -4.14 6.42 -7.90
N ARG A 40 -5.02 7.17 -7.23
CA ARG A 40 -4.61 8.11 -6.16
C ARG A 40 -3.99 7.36 -4.97
N ALA A 41 -4.52 6.21 -4.60
CA ALA A 41 -3.99 5.38 -3.53
C ALA A 41 -2.65 4.74 -3.95
N HIS A 42 -2.55 4.28 -5.19
CA HIS A 42 -1.30 3.75 -5.76
C HIS A 42 -0.20 4.81 -5.76
N ALA A 43 -0.50 6.03 -6.23
CA ALA A 43 0.46 7.14 -6.24
C ALA A 43 0.94 7.56 -4.83
N ALA A 44 0.15 7.27 -3.79
CA ALA A 44 0.50 7.53 -2.41
C ALA A 44 1.14 6.33 -1.69
N THR A 45 1.26 5.18 -2.36
CA THR A 45 1.80 3.96 -1.75
C THR A 45 3.32 4.08 -1.62
N VAL A 46 3.82 3.82 -0.42
CA VAL A 46 5.25 3.83 -0.11
C VAL A 46 5.69 2.51 0.50
N LYS A 47 6.87 2.07 0.11
CA LYS A 47 7.57 0.95 0.73
C LYS A 47 8.46 1.48 1.84
N ILE A 48 8.35 0.88 3.03
CA ILE A 48 9.16 1.21 4.19
C ILE A 48 10.35 0.26 4.22
N VAL A 49 11.57 0.79 4.19
CA VAL A 49 12.81 0.01 4.27
C VAL A 49 13.66 0.46 5.46
N PRO A 50 14.36 -0.43 6.18
CA PRO A 50 15.27 -0.03 7.24
C PRO A 50 16.39 0.87 6.72
N LYS A 51 16.69 1.95 7.45
CA LYS A 51 17.85 2.80 7.17
C LYS A 51 19.11 2.09 7.71
N LYS A 52 20.16 2.02 6.88
CA LYS A 52 21.46 1.45 7.27
C LYS A 52 22.29 2.45 8.08
#